data_AF-A0A6I4UF23-F1
#
_entry.id   AF-A0A6I4UF23-F1
#
_cell.length_a   1.000
_cell.length_b   1.000
_cell.length_c   1.000
_cell.angle_alpha   90.00
_cell.angle_beta   90.00
_cell.angle_gamma   90.00
#
_symmetry.space_group_name_H-M   'P 1'
#
loop_
_entity.id
_entity.type
_entity.pdbx_description
1 polymer ?
#
loop_
_entity_poly.entity_id
_entity_poly.type
_entity_poly.pdbx_seq_one_letter_code
_entity_poly.pdbx_strand_id
1 'polypeptide(L)'
;MAESVDPRELFQRVKGLWPQSVVFGDDPLVVLNAIYWPLEERLGNDDDEWLSLGAWAFHQGIHEMAEVVAANSESTVSPREMRFSTFDRWIRFNLEGDNSWAEELAEWLSKRERSAVR
;
A
#
# COMPACT_ATOMS: atom_id res chain seq x y z
N MET A 1 -18.41 13.09 -1.80
CA MET A 1 -17.10 13.75 -1.92
C MET A 1 -16.21 13.04 -0.92
N ALA A 2 -15.28 12.22 -1.39
CA ALA A 2 -14.32 11.57 -0.51
C ALA A 2 -13.57 12.65 0.29
N GLU A 3 -13.33 12.39 1.57
CA GLU A 3 -12.51 13.30 2.37
C GLU A 3 -11.11 13.40 1.76
N SER A 4 -10.54 14.59 1.85
CA SER A 4 -9.26 14.86 1.22
C SER A 4 -8.14 14.06 1.92
N VAL A 5 -7.36 13.25 1.20
CA VAL A 5 -6.32 12.36 1.79
C VAL A 5 -4.99 13.06 2.12
N ASP A 6 -4.31 12.76 3.23
CA ASP A 6 -2.86 13.05 3.37
C ASP A 6 -2.05 11.79 3.01
N PRO A 7 -1.21 11.81 1.96
CA PRO A 7 -0.46 10.64 1.53
C PRO A 7 0.44 10.00 2.61
N ARG A 8 1.06 10.82 3.46
CA ARG A 8 1.96 10.33 4.52
C ARG A 8 1.16 9.75 5.67
N GLU A 9 0.05 10.37 6.03
CA GLU A 9 -0.84 9.84 7.05
C GLU A 9 -1.45 8.50 6.61
N LEU A 10 -1.97 8.43 5.38
CA LEU A 10 -2.47 7.19 4.79
C LEU A 10 -1.41 6.10 4.83
N PHE A 11 -0.18 6.42 4.42
CA PHE A 11 0.93 5.49 4.46
C PHE A 11 1.21 4.95 5.88
N GLN A 12 1.27 5.81 6.89
CA GLN A 12 1.48 5.38 8.27
C GLN A 12 0.31 4.56 8.81
N ARG A 13 -0.92 4.96 8.49
CA ARG A 13 -2.13 4.25 8.88
C ARG A 13 -2.13 2.84 8.30
N VAL A 14 -1.97 2.68 6.99
CA VAL A 14 -1.91 1.37 6.31
C VAL A 14 -0.76 0.54 6.87
N LYS A 15 0.45 1.12 7.00
CA LYS A 15 1.62 0.44 7.56
C LYS A 15 1.37 -0.12 8.97
N GLY A 16 0.54 0.55 9.77
CA GLY A 16 0.13 0.11 11.09
C GLY A 16 -0.87 -1.06 11.10
N LEU A 17 -1.55 -1.34 9.98
CA LEU A 17 -2.50 -2.45 9.86
C LEU A 17 -1.80 -3.79 9.55
N TRP A 18 -0.59 -3.73 8.99
CA TRP A 18 0.18 -4.91 8.61
C TRP A 18 0.96 -5.50 9.79
N PRO A 19 1.20 -6.82 9.81
CA PRO A 19 2.04 -7.46 10.81
C PRO A 19 3.47 -6.90 10.79
N GLN A 20 4.19 -7.04 11.91
CA GLN A 20 5.57 -6.54 12.01
C GLN A 20 6.56 -7.29 11.13
N SER A 21 6.27 -8.57 10.86
CA SER A 21 7.10 -9.47 10.08
C SER A 21 6.19 -10.42 9.30
N VAL A 22 6.57 -10.74 8.08
CA VAL A 22 5.92 -11.73 7.23
C VAL A 22 6.97 -12.73 6.79
N VAL A 23 6.69 -14.02 7.01
CA VAL A 23 7.55 -15.12 6.55
C VAL A 23 6.89 -15.72 5.31
N PHE A 24 7.59 -15.69 4.20
CA PHE A 24 7.17 -16.24 2.93
C PHE A 24 7.61 -17.70 2.78
N GLY A 25 6.70 -18.49 2.19
CA GLY A 25 7.00 -19.82 1.67
C GLY A 25 7.27 -19.77 0.17
N ASP A 26 6.96 -20.86 -0.52
CA ASP A 26 7.22 -21.00 -1.96
C ASP A 26 6.41 -20.03 -2.84
N ASP A 27 5.22 -19.62 -2.39
CA ASP A 27 4.36 -18.64 -3.08
C ASP A 27 4.07 -17.44 -2.18
N PRO A 28 4.74 -16.29 -2.41
CA PRO A 28 4.50 -15.06 -1.66
C PRO A 28 3.07 -14.53 -1.77
N LEU A 29 2.39 -14.71 -2.90
CA LEU A 29 1.04 -14.18 -3.12
C LEU A 29 0.02 -14.91 -2.24
N VAL A 30 0.18 -16.22 -2.03
CA VAL A 30 -0.71 -16.98 -1.12
C VAL A 30 -0.64 -16.41 0.30
N VAL A 31 0.57 -16.15 0.81
CA VAL A 31 0.79 -15.58 2.14
C VAL A 31 0.24 -14.16 2.23
N LEU A 32 0.51 -13.32 1.23
CA LEU A 32 0.05 -11.93 1.21
C LEU A 32 -1.48 -11.82 1.14
N ASN A 33 -2.12 -12.62 0.29
CA ASN A 33 -3.56 -12.64 0.16
C ASN A 33 -4.24 -13.07 1.47
N ALA A 34 -3.66 -14.02 2.20
CA ALA A 34 -4.18 -14.43 3.51
C ALA A 34 -4.12 -13.30 4.57
N ILE A 35 -3.23 -12.32 4.39
CA ILE A 35 -3.17 -11.11 5.24
C ILE A 35 -4.11 -10.02 4.70
N TYR A 36 -4.16 -9.84 3.37
CA TYR A 36 -4.88 -8.75 2.73
C TYR A 36 -6.39 -8.93 2.77
N TRP A 37 -6.95 -10.10 2.42
CA TRP A 37 -8.41 -10.26 2.32
C TRP A 37 -9.17 -9.94 3.61
N PRO A 38 -8.72 -10.39 4.80
CA PRO A 38 -9.37 -9.99 6.05
C PRO A 38 -9.24 -8.48 6.35
N LEU A 39 -8.15 -7.84 5.90
CA LEU A 39 -8.01 -6.39 6.01
C LEU A 39 -9.00 -5.68 5.10
N GLU A 40 -9.09 -6.09 3.84
CA GLU A 40 -10.04 -5.53 2.87
C GLU A 40 -11.48 -5.68 3.34
N GLU A 41 -11.88 -6.85 3.85
CA GLU A 41 -13.24 -7.07 4.39
C GLU A 41 -13.54 -6.10 5.53
N ARG A 42 -12.56 -5.84 6.42
CA ARG A 42 -12.73 -4.88 7.51
C ARG A 42 -12.84 -3.44 6.98
N LEU A 43 -11.99 -3.07 6.02
CA LEU A 43 -11.91 -1.72 5.45
C LEU A 43 -13.08 -1.39 4.53
N GLY A 44 -13.63 -2.38 3.82
CA GLY A 44 -14.79 -2.21 2.95
C GLY A 44 -16.08 -1.83 3.68
N ASN A 45 -16.11 -1.97 5.01
CA ASN A 45 -17.21 -1.47 5.85
C ASN A 45 -17.06 0.01 6.26
N ASP A 46 -15.88 0.61 6.05
CA ASP A 46 -15.55 1.95 6.54
C ASP A 46 -15.79 3.06 5.49
N ASP A 47 -16.27 2.74 4.28
CA ASP A 47 -16.47 3.66 3.13
C ASP A 47 -15.24 4.53 2.76
N ASP A 48 -14.05 4.17 3.27
CA ASP A 48 -12.78 4.89 3.04
C ASP A 48 -12.04 4.27 1.84
N GLU A 49 -12.37 4.76 0.65
CA GLU A 49 -11.77 4.32 -0.62
C GLU A 49 -10.25 4.52 -0.63
N TRP A 50 -9.73 5.57 0.01
CA TRP A 50 -8.30 5.83 0.12
C TRP A 50 -7.59 4.79 0.98
N LEU A 51 -8.22 4.36 2.06
CA LEU A 51 -7.68 3.31 2.92
C LEU A 51 -7.65 1.95 2.24
N SER A 52 -8.69 1.62 1.47
CA SER A 52 -8.74 0.40 0.65
C SER A 52 -7.69 0.42 -0.46
N LEU A 53 -7.60 1.51 -1.23
CA LEU A 53 -6.57 1.72 -2.24
C LEU A 53 -5.15 1.66 -1.62
N GLY A 54 -4.99 2.26 -0.44
CA GLY A 54 -3.77 2.20 0.35
C GLY A 54 -3.38 0.77 0.74
N ALA A 55 -4.32 0.00 1.27
CA ALA A 55 -4.07 -1.40 1.62
C ALA A 55 -3.62 -2.22 0.41
N TRP A 56 -4.23 -2.02 -0.76
CA TRP A 56 -3.87 -2.69 -1.99
C TRP A 56 -2.48 -2.29 -2.51
N ALA A 57 -2.17 -0.99 -2.55
CA ALA A 57 -0.85 -0.49 -2.93
C ALA A 57 0.26 -1.00 -1.99
N PHE A 58 -0.05 -1.11 -0.69
CA PHE A 58 0.87 -1.64 0.29
C PHE A 58 1.09 -3.16 0.10
N HIS A 59 0.03 -3.92 -0.18
CA HIS A 59 0.12 -5.33 -0.56
C HIS A 59 1.08 -5.55 -1.75
N GLN A 60 0.92 -4.77 -2.83
CA GLN A 60 1.81 -4.83 -4.00
C GLN A 60 3.26 -4.48 -3.65
N GLY A 61 3.47 -3.48 -2.80
CA GLY A 61 4.81 -3.14 -2.32
C GLY A 61 5.46 -4.25 -1.50
N ILE A 62 4.71 -4.97 -0.65
CA ILE A 62 5.27 -6.08 0.13
C ILE A 62 5.60 -7.25 -0.80
N HIS A 63 4.80 -7.48 -1.83
CA HIS A 63 5.11 -8.49 -2.86
C HIS A 63 6.46 -8.20 -3.52
N GLU A 64 6.72 -6.95 -3.91
CA GLU A 64 8.02 -6.55 -4.46
C GLU A 64 9.17 -6.73 -3.46
N MET A 65 8.94 -6.39 -2.18
CA MET A 65 9.94 -6.67 -1.13
C MET A 65 10.21 -8.18 -0.98
N ALA A 66 9.18 -9.02 -1.11
CA ALA A 66 9.28 -10.47 -1.06
C ALA A 66 10.15 -11.01 -2.21
N GLU A 67 9.95 -10.50 -3.43
CA GLU A 67 10.77 -10.84 -4.59
C GLU A 67 12.25 -10.50 -4.37
N VAL A 68 12.54 -9.35 -3.76
CA VAL A 68 13.91 -8.90 -3.45
C VAL A 68 14.57 -9.80 -2.41
N VAL A 69 13.90 -10.15 -1.31
CA VAL A 69 14.51 -11.02 -0.28
C VAL A 69 14.66 -12.45 -0.79
N ALA A 70 13.73 -12.95 -1.60
CA ALA A 70 13.82 -14.26 -2.22
C ALA A 70 15.05 -14.37 -3.15
N ALA A 71 15.35 -13.30 -3.90
CA ALA A 71 16.57 -13.22 -4.71
C ALA A 71 17.86 -13.31 -3.88
N ASN A 72 17.80 -12.95 -2.58
CA ASN A 72 18.90 -13.05 -1.62
C ASN A 72 18.86 -14.33 -0.76
N SER A 73 18.03 -15.32 -1.12
CA SER A 73 17.81 -16.55 -0.32
C SER A 73 17.27 -16.29 1.09
N GLU A 74 16.59 -15.17 1.29
CA GLU A 74 15.88 -14.82 2.51
C GLU A 74 14.38 -15.02 2.32
N SER A 75 13.65 -15.28 3.41
CA SER A 75 12.20 -15.54 3.37
C SER A 75 11.39 -14.57 4.21
N THR A 76 12.02 -13.61 4.87
CA THR A 76 11.33 -12.72 5.83
C THR A 76 11.36 -11.29 5.34
N VAL A 77 10.19 -10.66 5.31
CA VAL A 77 10.06 -9.22 5.08
C VAL A 77 9.53 -8.56 6.35
N SER A 78 10.06 -7.40 6.66
CA SER A 78 9.48 -6.48 7.63
C SER A 78 8.63 -5.43 6.90
N PRO A 79 7.29 -5.48 6.95
CA PRO A 79 6.45 -4.43 6.39
C PRO A 79 6.77 -3.02 6.91
N ARG A 80 7.40 -2.95 8.10
CA ARG A 80 7.86 -1.69 8.68
C ARG A 80 9.02 -1.05 7.90
N GLU A 81 9.71 -1.78 7.05
CA GLU A 81 10.79 -1.26 6.21
C GLU A 81 10.29 -0.73 4.86
N MET A 82 8.99 -0.94 4.56
CA MET A 82 8.35 -0.30 3.42
C MET A 82 8.65 1.19 3.42
N ARG A 83 9.12 1.69 2.26
CA ARG A 83 9.38 3.11 2.03
C ARG A 83 8.15 3.75 1.42
N PHE A 84 7.91 5.01 1.78
CA PHE A 84 6.83 5.79 1.19
C PHE A 84 6.96 5.90 -0.34
N SER A 85 8.18 5.93 -0.88
CA SER A 85 8.40 5.99 -2.34
C SER A 85 7.86 4.76 -3.08
N THR A 86 7.98 3.56 -2.49
CA THR A 86 7.44 2.32 -3.06
C THR A 86 5.92 2.34 -3.00
N PHE A 87 5.38 2.75 -1.84
CA PHE A 87 3.95 2.92 -1.64
C PHE A 87 3.33 3.95 -2.60
N ASP A 88 3.91 5.14 -2.72
CA ASP A 88 3.48 6.20 -3.65
C ASP A 88 3.49 5.72 -5.11
N ARG A 89 4.53 4.97 -5.52
CA ARG A 89 4.58 4.40 -6.86
C ARG A 89 3.39 3.47 -7.12
N TRP A 90 3.05 2.60 -6.17
CA TRP A 90 1.94 1.67 -6.32
C TRP A 90 0.56 2.36 -6.26
N ILE A 91 0.39 3.39 -5.42
CA ILE A 91 -0.82 4.23 -5.46
C ILE A 91 -1.00 4.84 -6.84
N ARG A 92 0.04 5.48 -7.38
CA ARG A 92 -0.03 6.10 -8.72
C ARG A 92 -0.31 5.08 -9.80
N PHE A 93 0.35 3.93 -9.75
CA PHE A 93 0.08 2.84 -10.69
C PHE A 93 -1.39 2.41 -10.69
N ASN A 94 -2.01 2.31 -9.52
CA ASN A 94 -3.43 1.94 -9.41
C ASN A 94 -4.37 3.04 -9.89
N LEU A 95 -4.03 4.31 -9.68
CA LEU A 95 -4.82 5.47 -10.14
C LEU A 95 -4.64 5.75 -11.65
N GLU A 96 -3.49 5.39 -12.23
CA GLU A 96 -3.20 5.57 -13.66
C GLU A 96 -3.91 4.54 -14.55
N GLY A 97 -4.53 3.52 -13.98
CA GLY A 97 -5.13 2.40 -14.71
C GLY A 97 -6.43 2.72 -15.45
N ASP A 98 -7.18 3.73 -15.01
CA ASP A 98 -8.44 4.15 -15.65
C ASP A 98 -8.66 5.68 -15.49
N ASN A 99 -9.23 6.31 -16.52
CA ASN A 99 -9.56 7.72 -16.53
C ASN A 99 -10.58 8.12 -15.44
N SER A 100 -11.30 7.14 -14.88
CA SER A 100 -12.22 7.34 -13.76
C SER A 100 -11.54 7.83 -12.46
N TRP A 101 -10.21 7.74 -12.36
CA TRP A 101 -9.41 8.13 -11.18
C TRP A 101 -8.58 9.40 -11.39
N ALA A 102 -8.83 10.16 -12.45
CA ALA A 102 -8.01 11.31 -12.82
C ALA A 102 -8.01 12.44 -11.77
N GLU A 103 -9.14 12.64 -11.09
CA GLU A 103 -9.28 13.67 -10.04
C GLU A 103 -8.50 13.27 -8.78
N GLU A 104 -8.60 11.99 -8.39
CA GLU A 104 -7.89 11.39 -7.26
C GLU A 104 -6.38 11.39 -7.50
N LEU A 105 -5.94 11.09 -8.72
CA LEU A 105 -4.52 11.19 -9.10
C LEU A 105 -4.01 12.62 -8.98
N ALA A 106 -4.77 13.60 -9.49
CA ALA A 106 -4.41 15.01 -9.37
C ALA A 106 -4.35 15.46 -7.90
N GLU A 107 -5.31 15.04 -7.08
CA GLU A 107 -5.33 15.30 -5.65
C GLU A 107 -4.08 14.72 -4.96
N TRP A 108 -3.81 13.43 -5.19
CA TRP A 108 -2.66 12.72 -4.63
C TRP A 108 -1.34 13.43 -4.94
N LEU A 109 -1.12 13.76 -6.22
CA LEU A 109 0.07 14.45 -6.69
C LEU A 109 0.21 15.84 -6.07
N SER A 110 -0.87 16.61 -5.94
CA SER A 110 -0.81 17.94 -5.33
C SER A 110 -0.39 17.89 -3.86
N LYS A 111 -0.77 16.82 -3.16
CA LYS A 111 -0.57 16.70 -1.70
C LYS A 111 0.74 16.06 -1.32
N ARG A 112 1.22 15.10 -2.11
CA ARG A 112 2.52 14.48 -1.86
C ARG A 112 3.65 15.53 -1.88
N GLU A 113 3.51 16.55 -2.74
CA GLU A 113 4.48 17.65 -2.86
C GLU A 113 4.48 18.55 -1.62
N ARG A 114 3.32 18.76 -1.00
CA ARG A 114 3.19 19.55 0.23
C ARG A 114 3.77 18.83 1.45
N SER A 115 3.63 17.50 1.51
CA SER A 115 4.17 16.70 2.63
C SER A 115 5.69 16.49 2.57
N ALA A 116 6.38 16.94 1.51
CA ALA A 116 7.84 16.87 1.38
C ALA A 116 8.58 18.12 1.92
N VAL A 117 7.85 19.18 2.31
CA VAL A 117 8.40 20.51 2.67
C VAL A 117 8.42 20.73 4.20
N ARG A 118 8.42 19.68 5.02
CA ARG A 118 8.54 19.79 6.48
C ARG A 118 9.74 19.04 7.03
#